data_AF-A0A350LXN4-F1
#
_entry.id   AF-A0A350LXN4-F1
#
_cell.length_a   1.000
_cell.length_b   1.000
_cell.length_c   1.000
_cell.angle_alpha   90.00
_cell.angle_beta   90.00
_cell.angle_gamma   90.00
#
_symmetry.space_group_name_H-M   'P 1'
#
loop_
_entity.id
_entity.type
_entity.pdbx_description
1 polymer ?
#
loop_
_entity_poly.entity_id
_entity_poly.type
_entity_poly.pdbx_seq_one_letter_code
_entity_poly.pdbx_strand_id
1 'polypeptide(L)'
;CPEAVVIRPRMETYAEVSRAIRAMMLDLTPAVEPLSLDEAFLDLTGTARLHGAPPAVVLARLVRRMRDELGLTGSIGLSHNK
;
A
#
# COMPACT_ATOMS: atom_id res chain seq x y z
N CYS A 1 8.31 27.80 -8.76
CA CYS A 1 8.96 27.62 -7.44
C CYS A 1 10.45 27.90 -7.60
N PRO A 2 10.91 29.15 -7.40
CA PRO A 2 12.31 29.55 -7.64
C PRO A 2 13.33 28.85 -6.74
N GLU A 3 12.90 28.37 -5.56
CA GLU A 3 13.75 27.71 -4.56
C GLU A 3 13.67 26.17 -4.59
N ALA A 4 13.11 25.59 -5.66
CA ALA A 4 12.95 24.15 -5.75
C ALA A 4 14.31 23.42 -5.77
N VAL A 5 14.48 22.43 -4.89
CA VAL A 5 15.63 21.53 -4.88
C VAL A 5 15.38 20.36 -5.81
N VAL A 6 16.25 20.18 -6.81
CA VAL A 6 16.15 19.06 -7.75
C VAL A 6 17.00 17.88 -7.25
N ILE A 7 16.35 16.74 -7.01
CA ILE A 7 16.99 15.53 -6.50
C ILE A 7 17.03 14.48 -7.61
N ARG A 8 18.18 13.82 -7.79
CA ARG A 8 18.31 12.73 -8.78
C ARG A 8 17.48 11.50 -8.35
N PRO A 9 16.76 10.85 -9.28
CA PRO A 9 15.96 9.68 -8.96
C PRO A 9 16.82 8.47 -8.58
N ARG A 10 16.31 7.64 -7.66
CA ARG A 10 16.92 6.38 -7.23
C ARG A 10 16.00 5.20 -7.55
N MET A 11 15.89 4.89 -8.84
CA MET A 11 14.88 3.94 -9.35
C MET A 11 14.97 2.54 -8.74
N GLU A 12 16.18 2.06 -8.46
CA GLU A 12 16.41 0.77 -7.82
C GLU A 12 15.79 0.73 -6.42
N THR A 13 16.03 1.75 -5.60
CA THR A 13 15.43 1.90 -4.27
C THR A 13 13.91 1.95 -4.34
N TYR A 14 13.35 2.68 -5.31
CA TYR A 14 11.90 2.78 -5.47
C TYR A 14 11.27 1.43 -5.83
N ALA A 15 11.91 0.67 -6.72
CA ALA A 15 11.45 -0.66 -7.10
C ALA A 15 11.58 -1.69 -5.96
N GLU A 16 12.62 -1.58 -5.13
CA GLU A 16 12.78 -2.42 -3.93
C GLU A 16 11.68 -2.15 -2.91
N VAL A 17 11.46 -0.88 -2.57
CA VAL A 17 10.40 -0.46 -1.64
C VAL A 17 9.02 -0.84 -2.16
N SER A 18 8.75 -0.64 -3.45
CA SER A 18 7.49 -1.06 -4.09
C SER A 18 7.23 -2.55 -3.93
N ARG A 19 8.27 -3.39 -4.10
CA ARG A 19 8.16 -4.84 -3.88
C ARG A 19 7.83 -5.17 -2.43
N ALA A 20 8.42 -4.48 -1.46
CA ALA A 20 8.12 -4.67 -0.03
C ALA A 20 6.67 -4.30 0.30
N ILE A 21 6.19 -3.15 -0.19
CA ILE A 21 4.79 -2.72 -0.02
C ILE A 21 3.83 -3.74 -0.65
N ARG A 22 4.14 -4.22 -1.85
CA ARG A 22 3.32 -5.21 -2.55
C ARG A 22 3.27 -6.55 -1.80
N ALA A 23 4.36 -6.98 -1.18
CA ALA A 23 4.36 -8.15 -0.31
C ALA A 23 3.42 -7.96 0.88
N MET A 24 3.44 -6.80 1.55
CA MET A 24 2.52 -6.49 2.64
C MET A 24 1.05 -6.46 2.19
N MET A 25 0.76 -6.02 0.96
CA MET A 25 -0.59 -6.09 0.39
C MET A 25 -1.02 -7.53 0.13
N LEU A 26 -0.13 -8.37 -0.39
CA LEU A 26 -0.37 -9.79 -0.66
C LEU A 26 -0.61 -10.61 0.62
N ASP A 27 -0.05 -10.19 1.76
CA ASP A 27 -0.35 -10.76 3.07
C ASP A 27 -1.85 -10.63 3.44
N LEU A 28 -2.54 -9.61 2.91
CA LEU A 28 -3.95 -9.36 3.21
C LEU A 28 -4.90 -10.14 2.30
N THR A 29 -4.56 -10.22 1.02
CA THR A 29 -5.37 -10.86 -0.01
C THR A 29 -4.50 -11.19 -1.21
N PRO A 30 -4.71 -12.34 -1.90
CA PRO A 30 -4.07 -12.59 -3.19
C PRO A 30 -4.65 -11.73 -4.31
N ALA A 31 -5.84 -11.14 -4.12
CA ALA A 31 -6.53 -10.32 -5.11
C ALA A 31 -6.00 -8.88 -5.12
N VAL A 32 -4.74 -8.74 -5.53
CA VAL A 32 -4.05 -7.45 -5.68
C VAL A 32 -3.85 -7.13 -7.15
N GLU A 33 -4.33 -5.97 -7.59
CA GLU A 33 -4.16 -5.46 -8.95
C GLU A 33 -3.28 -4.20 -8.93
N PRO A 34 -2.00 -4.29 -9.32
CA PRO A 34 -1.08 -3.15 -9.34
C PRO A 34 -1.46 -2.15 -10.44
N LEU A 35 -1.39 -0.86 -10.14
CA LEU A 35 -1.58 0.23 -11.10
C LEU A 35 -0.25 0.94 -11.40
N SER A 36 0.58 1.13 -10.37
CA SER A 36 1.90 1.78 -10.46
C SER A 36 2.87 1.14 -9.45
N LEU A 37 4.03 1.78 -9.22
CA LEU A 37 4.97 1.38 -8.16
C LEU A 37 4.36 1.52 -6.75
N ASP A 38 3.48 2.50 -6.56
CA ASP A 38 2.95 2.95 -5.27
C ASP A 38 1.42 2.83 -5.14
N GLU A 39 0.73 2.36 -6.18
CA GLU A 39 -0.73 2.21 -6.19
C GLU A 39 -1.16 0.80 -6.61
N ALA A 40 -2.16 0.26 -5.90
CA ALA A 40 -2.80 -1.01 -6.22
C ALA A 40 -4.24 -1.05 -5.71
N PHE A 41 -5.10 -1.78 -6.40
CA PHE A 41 -6.41 -2.19 -5.89
C PHE A 41 -6.29 -3.51 -5.13
N LEU A 42 -7.03 -3.61 -4.02
CA LEU A 42 -7.13 -4.81 -3.20
C LEU A 42 -8.61 -5.21 -3.08
N ASP A 43 -8.93 -6.46 -3.41
CA ASP A 43 -10.24 -7.02 -3.07
C ASP A 43 -10.18 -7.76 -1.73
N LEU A 44 -10.87 -7.18 -0.74
CA LEU A 44 -10.98 -7.72 0.62
C LEU A 44 -12.34 -8.41 0.88
N THR A 45 -13.16 -8.61 -0.16
CA THR A 45 -14.46 -9.28 -0.05
C THR A 45 -14.29 -10.67 0.56
N GLY A 46 -15.08 -10.98 1.59
CA GLY A 46 -15.04 -12.28 2.29
C GLY A 46 -13.85 -12.50 3.23
N THR A 47 -12.91 -11.56 3.35
CA THR A 47 -11.70 -11.73 4.19
C THR A 47 -11.91 -11.37 5.67
N ALA A 48 -13.08 -10.83 6.05
CA ALA A 48 -13.33 -10.32 7.40
C ALA A 48 -13.12 -11.36 8.52
N ARG A 49 -13.49 -12.63 8.28
CA ARG A 49 -13.27 -13.72 9.25
C ARG A 49 -11.80 -14.09 9.41
N LEU A 50 -11.01 -14.02 8.33
CA LEU A 50 -9.58 -14.27 8.35
C LEU A 50 -8.85 -13.20 9.16
N HIS A 51 -9.22 -11.93 8.95
CA HIS A 51 -8.55 -10.78 9.57
C HIS A 51 -9.12 -10.37 10.94
N GLY A 52 -10.28 -10.91 11.32
CA GLY A 52 -10.99 -10.57 12.55
C GLY A 52 -11.40 -9.10 12.63
N ALA A 53 -11.53 -8.42 11.50
CA ALA A 53 -11.78 -6.98 11.42
C ALA A 53 -12.39 -6.59 10.05
N PRO A 54 -13.16 -5.48 9.99
CA PRO A 54 -13.68 -4.97 8.72
C PRO A 54 -12.55 -4.41 7.84
N PRO A 55 -12.74 -4.35 6.49
CA PRO A 55 -11.72 -3.88 5.55
C PRO A 55 -11.08 -2.53 5.92
N ALA A 56 -11.87 -1.56 6.39
CA ALA A 56 -11.36 -0.25 6.81
C ALA A 56 -10.30 -0.35 7.91
N VAL A 57 -10.50 -1.23 8.90
CA VAL A 57 -9.54 -1.44 10.01
C VAL A 57 -8.30 -2.20 9.52
N VAL A 58 -8.49 -3.17 8.63
CA VAL A 58 -7.38 -3.93 8.01
C VAL A 58 -6.46 -3.01 7.22
N LEU A 59 -7.03 -2.15 6.38
CA LEU A 59 -6.27 -1.17 5.59
C LEU A 59 -5.57 -0.13 6.48
N ALA A 60 -6.24 0.37 7.54
CA ALA A 60 -5.59 1.28 8.49
C ALA A 60 -4.38 0.63 9.21
N ARG A 61 -4.46 -0.68 9.51
CA ARG A 61 -3.33 -1.45 10.05
C ARG A 61 -2.19 -1.58 9.03
N LEU A 62 -2.51 -1.80 7.74
CA LEU A 62 -1.51 -1.84 6.67
C LEU A 62 -0.73 -0.53 6.59
N VAL A 63 -1.40 0.61 6.52
CA VAL A 63 -0.71 1.92 6.45
C VAL A 63 0.12 2.19 7.69
N ARG A 64 -0.37 1.80 8.88
CA ARG A 64 0.43 1.89 10.10
C ARG A 64 1.69 1.02 10.01
N ARG A 65 1.56 -0.23 9.54
CA ARG A 65 2.67 -1.16 9.36
C ARG A 65 3.69 -0.64 8.35
N MET A 66 3.25 -0.10 7.21
CA MET A 66 4.13 0.55 6.23
C MET A 66 4.93 1.70 6.85
N ARG A 67 4.29 2.52 7.69
CA ARG A 67 4.97 3.61 8.39
C ARG A 67 5.99 3.08 9.41
N ASP A 68 5.60 2.08 10.19
CA ASP A 68 6.42 1.59 11.30
C ASP A 68 7.59 0.72 10.79
N GLU A 69 7.41 -0.06 9.71
CA GLU A 69 8.44 -0.96 9.14
C GLU A 69 9.27 -0.33 8.01
N LEU A 70 8.67 0.51 7.17
CA LEU A 70 9.34 1.09 5.99
C LEU A 70 9.59 2.60 6.11
N GLY A 71 9.02 3.26 7.14
CA GLY A 71 9.10 4.72 7.27
C GLY A 71 8.23 5.47 6.26
N LEU A 72 7.24 4.81 5.64
CA LEU A 72 6.44 5.36 4.55
C LEU A 72 4.97 5.50 4.94
N THR A 73 4.38 6.65 4.62
CA THR A 73 2.95 6.88 4.75
C THR A 73 2.23 6.56 3.45
N GLY A 74 0.94 6.22 3.54
CA GLY A 74 0.07 6.02 2.39
C GLY A 74 -1.36 6.46 2.67
N SER A 75 -2.13 6.64 1.60
CA SER A 75 -3.56 6.98 1.64
C SER A 75 -4.39 5.81 1.14
N ILE A 76 -5.63 5.70 1.63
CA ILE A 76 -6.54 4.60 1.28
C ILE A 76 -7.86 5.18 0.77
N GLY A 77 -8.30 4.71 -0.39
CA GLY A 77 -9.69 4.78 -0.83
C GLY A 77 -10.39 3.45 -0.55
N LEU A 78 -11.61 3.50 -0.02
CA LEU A 78 -12.46 2.31 0.17
C LEU A 78 -13.83 2.58 -0.42
N SER A 79 -14.22 1.77 -1.41
CA SER A 79 -15.49 1.86 -2.12
C SER A 79 -16.01 0.45 -2.41
N HIS A 80 -17.25 0.35 -2.87
CA HIS A 80 -17.87 -0.90 -3.34
C HIS A 80 -17.42 -1.30 -4.76
N ASN A 81 -16.73 -0.40 -5.46
CA ASN A 81 -16.16 -0.58 -6.78
C ASN A 81 -14.78 0.08 -6.87
N LYS A 82 -14.06 -0.25 -7.94
CA LYS A 82 -12.82 0.42 -8.32
C LYS A 82 -13.10 1.84 -8.80
#